data_AF-A0A0L8I8U3-F1
#
_entry.id   AF-A0A0L8I8U3-F1
#
_cell.length_a   1.000
_cell.length_b   1.000
_cell.length_c   1.000
_cell.angle_alpha   90.00
_cell.angle_beta   90.00
_cell.angle_gamma   90.00
#
_symmetry.space_group_name_H-M   'P 1'
#
loop_
_entity.id
_entity.type
_entity.pdbx_description
1 polymer ?
#
loop_
_entity_poly.entity_id
_entity_poly.type
_entity_poly.pdbx_seq_one_letter_code
_entity_poly.pdbx_strand_id
1 'polypeptide(L)'
;MVLNFLPSIHTILMQSQLRWTGHVARMSDDRLPKRLLFGEQQKGKRSQGGQKKRFKHTLKPFNIDHATREQSALDRERWIVAAEDCRQSRKNRANNPVAGATIPCPHCQRLLWAQIGLTSHLQTHKKSPPPPQDD
;
A
#
# COMPACT_ATOMS: atom_id res chain seq x y z
N MET A 1 24.81 1.75 -14.77
CA MET A 1 24.63 1.93 -13.30
C MET A 1 23.19 1.57 -12.94
N VAL A 2 22.95 0.38 -12.40
CA VAL A 2 21.64 0.00 -11.88
C VAL A 2 21.60 0.47 -10.43
N LEU A 3 20.88 1.56 -10.16
CA LEU A 3 20.63 1.99 -8.78
C LEU A 3 19.85 0.89 -8.06
N ASN A 4 20.55 0.21 -7.15
CA ASN A 4 20.00 -0.74 -6.20
C ASN A 4 19.01 -0.01 -5.27
N PHE A 5 17.75 0.08 -5.69
CA PHE A 5 16.67 0.51 -4.80
C PHE A 5 16.46 -0.59 -3.77
N LEU A 6 16.95 -0.38 -2.54
CA LEU A 6 16.71 -1.29 -1.43
C LEU A 6 15.20 -1.51 -1.28
N PRO A 7 14.74 -2.78 -1.18
CA PRO A 7 13.32 -3.04 -1.01
C PRO A 7 12.86 -2.44 0.33
N SER A 8 12.07 -1.37 0.26
CA SER A 8 11.36 -0.81 1.43
C SER A 8 10.62 -1.93 2.18
N ILE A 9 10.47 -1.80 3.51
CA ILE A 9 9.70 -2.74 4.34
C ILE A 9 8.34 -3.06 3.70
N HIS A 10 7.71 -2.07 3.09
CA HIS A 10 6.44 -2.24 2.38
C HIS A 10 6.53 -3.22 1.19
N THR A 11 7.61 -3.19 0.40
CA THR A 11 7.78 -4.10 -0.74
C THR A 11 8.12 -5.52 -0.30
N ILE A 12 8.81 -5.70 0.83
CA ILE A 12 9.05 -7.02 1.44
C ILE A 12 7.74 -7.63 1.92
N LEU A 13 6.96 -6.88 2.70
CA LEU A 13 5.67 -7.34 3.22
C LEU A 13 4.71 -7.73 2.09
N MET A 14 4.67 -6.94 1.01
CA MET A 14 3.80 -7.22 -0.12
C MET A 14 4.23 -8.46 -0.92
N GLN A 15 5.53 -8.70 -1.08
CA GLN A 15 6.03 -9.94 -1.71
C GLN A 15 5.65 -11.17 -0.88
N SER A 16 5.85 -11.12 0.44
CA SER A 16 5.48 -12.22 1.33
C SER A 16 3.97 -12.49 1.28
N GLN A 17 3.15 -11.44 1.27
CA GLN A 17 1.70 -11.56 1.13
C GLN A 17 1.30 -12.22 -0.19
N LEU A 18 1.88 -11.80 -1.32
CA LEU A 18 1.59 -12.39 -2.64
C LEU A 18 2.01 -13.86 -2.74
N ARG A 19 3.18 -14.21 -2.18
CA ARG A 19 3.66 -15.59 -2.15
C ARG A 19 2.72 -16.48 -1.35
N TRP A 20 2.33 -16.02 -0.17
CA TRP A 20 1.39 -16.72 0.69
C TRP A 20 0.03 -16.89 0.03
N THR A 21 -0.52 -15.85 -0.62
CA THR A 21 -1.81 -15.98 -1.31
C THR A 21 -1.79 -16.93 -2.48
N GLY A 22 -0.72 -16.90 -3.28
CA GLY A 22 -0.57 -17.86 -4.37
C GLY A 22 -0.51 -19.29 -3.81
N HIS A 23 0.19 -19.50 -2.70
CA HIS A 23 0.23 -20.79 -2.02
C HIS A 23 -1.16 -21.22 -1.53
N VAL A 24 -1.91 -20.34 -0.86
CA VAL A 24 -3.26 -20.62 -0.37
C VAL A 24 -4.23 -20.91 -1.51
N ALA A 25 -4.15 -20.22 -2.64
CA ALA A 25 -4.98 -20.49 -3.81
C ALA A 25 -4.74 -21.88 -4.41
N ARG A 26 -3.50 -22.37 -4.34
CA ARG A 26 -3.11 -23.71 -4.82
C ARG A 26 -3.30 -24.81 -3.77
N MET A 27 -3.74 -24.47 -2.56
CA MET A 27 -4.20 -25.49 -1.62
C MET A 27 -5.50 -26.12 -2.14
N SER A 28 -5.82 -27.30 -1.62
CA SER A 28 -7.11 -27.94 -1.84
C SER A 28 -8.24 -27.20 -1.10
N ASP A 29 -9.46 -27.29 -1.62
CA ASP A 29 -10.62 -26.52 -1.12
C ASP A 29 -11.13 -26.97 0.25
N ASP A 30 -10.75 -28.16 0.71
CA ASP A 30 -11.02 -28.65 2.07
C ASP A 30 -10.24 -27.86 3.13
N ARG A 31 -9.13 -27.21 2.73
CA ARG A 31 -8.20 -26.54 3.64
C ARG A 31 -8.80 -25.23 4.17
N LEU A 32 -8.80 -25.10 5.50
CA LEU A 32 -9.31 -23.90 6.19
C LEU A 32 -8.74 -22.58 5.67
N PRO A 33 -7.43 -22.44 5.38
CA PRO A 33 -6.89 -21.18 4.86
C PRO A 33 -7.50 -20.76 3.53
N LYS A 34 -7.76 -21.71 2.63
CA LYS A 34 -8.35 -21.44 1.31
C LYS A 34 -9.82 -21.06 1.43
N ARG A 35 -10.57 -21.84 2.22
CA ARG A 35 -11.99 -21.56 2.56
C ARG A 35 -12.17 -20.20 3.22
N LEU A 36 -11.27 -19.81 4.12
CA LEU A 36 -11.34 -18.54 4.83
C LEU A 36 -10.98 -17.34 3.92
N LEU A 37 -9.99 -17.51 3.04
CA LEU A 37 -9.48 -16.43 2.20
C LEU A 37 -10.38 -16.15 0.98
N PHE A 38 -10.85 -17.20 0.31
CA PHE A 38 -11.68 -17.12 -0.90
C PHE A 38 -13.17 -17.31 -0.63
N GLY A 39 -13.55 -17.83 0.54
CA GLY A 39 -14.95 -18.00 0.90
C GLY A 39 -15.71 -16.67 0.95
N GLU A 40 -16.90 -16.67 0.37
CA GLU A 40 -17.82 -15.55 0.45
C GLU A 40 -18.57 -15.56 1.79
N GLN A 41 -18.72 -14.39 2.39
CA GLN A 41 -19.52 -14.25 3.60
C GLN A 41 -21.00 -14.25 3.20
N GLN A 42 -21.66 -15.41 3.34
CA GLN A 42 -23.05 -15.66 2.93
C GLN A 42 -24.07 -14.64 3.49
N LYS A 43 -23.98 -14.26 4.77
CA LYS A 43 -24.85 -13.25 5.40
C LYS A 43 -24.08 -12.46 6.47
N GLY A 44 -24.34 -11.15 6.55
CA GLY A 44 -23.89 -10.28 7.65
C GLY A 44 -23.43 -8.89 7.19
N LYS A 45 -24.21 -7.86 7.52
CA LYS A 45 -23.73 -6.45 7.51
C LYS A 45 -22.79 -6.26 8.70
N ARG A 46 -21.64 -5.62 8.49
CA ARG A 46 -20.74 -5.25 9.59
C ARG A 46 -21.28 -4.04 10.32
N SER A 47 -21.07 -3.97 11.63
CA SER A 47 -21.33 -2.77 12.41
C SER A 47 -20.50 -1.60 11.87
N GLN A 48 -21.11 -0.41 11.80
CA GLN A 48 -20.37 0.81 11.48
C GLN A 48 -19.29 1.04 12.55
N GLY A 49 -18.08 1.43 12.12
CA GLY A 49 -16.95 1.72 13.01
C GLY A 49 -15.97 0.57 13.28
N GLY A 50 -16.27 -0.67 12.87
CA GLY A 50 -15.37 -1.81 13.08
C GLY A 50 -14.06 -1.75 12.27
N GLN A 51 -13.02 -2.45 12.73
CA GLN A 51 -11.73 -2.55 12.04
C GLN A 51 -11.87 -3.11 10.62
N LYS A 52 -11.69 -2.24 9.62
CA LYS A 52 -11.83 -2.59 8.19
C LYS A 52 -10.59 -3.26 7.59
N LYS A 53 -9.50 -3.47 8.35
CA LYS A 53 -8.27 -4.08 7.83
C LYS A 53 -8.45 -5.59 7.64
N ARG A 54 -8.91 -5.99 6.45
CA ARG A 54 -8.85 -7.38 5.98
C ARG A 54 -7.58 -7.60 5.18
N PHE A 55 -6.96 -8.77 5.35
CA PHE A 55 -5.85 -9.23 4.51
C PHE A 55 -6.20 -9.16 3.02
N LYS A 56 -7.45 -9.50 2.65
CA LYS A 56 -7.98 -9.36 1.28
C LYS A 56 -7.83 -7.95 0.68
N HIS A 57 -7.79 -6.90 1.51
CA HIS A 57 -7.59 -5.52 1.05
C HIS A 57 -6.13 -5.18 0.77
N THR A 58 -5.16 -5.89 1.35
CA THR A 58 -3.75 -5.73 0.98
C THR A 58 -3.47 -6.25 -0.43
N LEU A 59 -4.40 -7.02 -0.99
CA LEU A 59 -4.33 -7.52 -2.35
C LEU A 59 -4.93 -6.57 -3.41
N LYS A 60 -5.68 -5.53 -2.99
CA LYS A 60 -6.26 -4.55 -3.91
C LYS A 60 -5.23 -3.80 -4.78
N PRO A 61 -4.05 -3.40 -4.25
CA PRO A 61 -3.06 -2.69 -5.06
C PRO A 61 -2.50 -3.52 -6.23
N PHE A 62 -2.71 -4.85 -6.25
CA PHE A 62 -2.26 -5.71 -7.34
C PHE A 62 -3.23 -5.78 -8.52
N ASN A 63 -4.35 -5.06 -8.47
CA ASN A 63 -5.35 -5.02 -9.53
C ASN A 63 -5.90 -6.41 -9.92
N ILE A 64 -5.84 -7.37 -8.99
CA ILE A 64 -6.38 -8.73 -9.20
C ILE A 64 -7.81 -8.73 -8.66
N ASP A 65 -8.78 -8.79 -9.58
CA ASP A 65 -10.20 -8.82 -9.25
C ASP A 65 -10.53 -10.01 -8.33
N HIS A 66 -11.57 -9.85 -7.51
CA HIS A 66 -11.97 -10.90 -6.58
C HIS A 66 -12.36 -12.20 -7.28
N ALA A 67 -13.10 -12.11 -8.39
CA ALA A 67 -13.60 -13.29 -9.09
C ALA A 67 -12.49 -14.03 -9.82
N THR A 68 -11.52 -13.29 -10.38
CA THR A 68 -10.43 -13.88 -11.18
C THR A 68 -9.23 -14.31 -10.34
N ARG A 69 -9.12 -13.89 -9.07
CA ARG A 69 -7.92 -14.11 -8.24
C ARG A 69 -7.55 -15.57 -8.04
N GLU A 70 -8.54 -16.41 -7.78
CA GLU A 70 -8.30 -17.83 -7.56
C GLU A 70 -7.78 -18.48 -8.84
N GLN A 71 -8.42 -18.20 -9.98
CA GLN A 71 -8.05 -18.70 -11.30
C GLN A 71 -6.66 -18.21 -11.73
N SER A 72 -6.34 -16.93 -11.52
CA SER A 72 -5.01 -16.37 -11.81
C SER A 72 -3.90 -16.93 -10.92
N ALA A 73 -4.23 -17.40 -9.72
CA ALA A 73 -3.25 -17.93 -8.76
C ALA A 73 -2.98 -19.43 -8.95
N LEU A 74 -3.85 -20.14 -9.66
CA LEU A 74 -3.63 -21.53 -10.10
C LEU A 74 -2.47 -21.61 -11.10
N ASP A 75 -2.43 -20.68 -12.05
CA ASP A 75 -1.31 -20.53 -12.98
C ASP A 75 -0.14 -19.82 -12.28
N ARG A 76 0.91 -20.60 -11.96
CA ARG A 76 2.09 -20.10 -11.25
C ARG A 76 2.83 -19.05 -12.06
N GLU A 77 2.94 -19.20 -13.37
CA GLU A 77 3.68 -18.28 -14.22
C GLU A 77 2.93 -16.96 -14.34
N ARG A 78 1.63 -17.01 -14.63
CA ARG A 78 0.78 -15.81 -14.66
C ARG A 78 0.77 -15.08 -13.32
N TRP A 79 0.78 -15.80 -12.21
CA TRP A 79 0.84 -15.20 -10.87
C TRP A 79 2.15 -14.45 -10.60
N ILE A 80 3.28 -15.01 -11.04
CA ILE A 80 4.60 -14.37 -10.89
C ILE A 80 4.69 -13.12 -11.78
N VAL A 81 4.24 -13.22 -13.03
CA VAL A 81 4.23 -12.09 -13.98
C VAL A 81 3.35 -10.96 -13.45
N ALA A 82 2.13 -11.25 -13.01
CA ALA A 82 1.23 -10.23 -12.45
C ALA A 82 1.81 -9.55 -11.18
N ALA A 83 2.50 -10.30 -10.33
CA ALA A 83 3.19 -9.76 -9.17
C ALA A 83 4.33 -8.80 -9.58
N GLU A 84 5.08 -9.16 -10.61
CA GLU A 84 6.19 -8.36 -11.12
C GLU A 84 5.72 -7.12 -11.88
N ASP A 85 4.65 -7.21 -12.68
CA ASP A 85 4.02 -6.06 -13.33
C ASP A 85 3.55 -5.02 -12.31
N CYS A 86 3.01 -5.48 -11.19
CA CYS A 86 2.59 -4.58 -10.12
C CYS A 86 3.77 -3.96 -9.37
N ARG A 87 4.90 -4.69 -9.25
CA ARG A 87 6.16 -4.13 -8.75
C ARG A 87 6.69 -3.08 -9.72
N GLN A 88 6.73 -3.38 -11.01
CA GLN A 88 7.27 -2.52 -12.05
C GLN A 88 6.41 -1.27 -12.21
N SER A 89 5.08 -1.38 -12.19
CA SER A 89 4.16 -0.22 -12.19
C SER A 89 4.42 0.73 -11.03
N ARG A 90 4.79 0.19 -9.86
CA ARG A 90 5.19 1.02 -8.70
C ARG A 90 6.58 1.62 -8.83
N LYS A 91 7.52 0.86 -9.37
CA LYS A 91 8.86 1.38 -9.70
C LYS A 91 8.71 2.56 -10.67
N ASN A 92 7.87 2.41 -11.69
CA ASN A 92 7.55 3.47 -12.65
C ASN A 92 6.88 4.67 -11.96
N ARG A 93 5.94 4.46 -11.03
CA ARG A 93 5.34 5.56 -10.26
C ARG A 93 6.31 6.26 -9.30
N ALA A 94 7.25 5.53 -8.71
CA ALA A 94 8.29 6.11 -7.86
C ALA A 94 9.32 6.91 -8.69
N ASN A 95 9.62 6.42 -9.90
CA ASN A 95 10.53 7.06 -10.84
C ASN A 95 9.89 8.22 -11.63
N ASN A 96 8.55 8.22 -11.74
CA ASN A 96 7.77 9.31 -12.32
C ASN A 96 6.93 9.97 -11.21
N PRO A 97 7.58 10.74 -10.31
CA PRO A 97 6.83 11.57 -9.38
C PRO A 97 5.96 12.53 -10.19
N VAL A 98 4.67 12.63 -9.84
CA VAL A 98 3.79 13.67 -10.38
C VAL A 98 4.52 15.01 -10.27
N ALA A 99 4.72 15.66 -11.40
CA ALA A 99 5.49 16.90 -11.48
C ALA A 99 4.81 17.99 -10.63
N GLY A 100 5.52 18.39 -9.57
CA GLY A 100 5.75 19.79 -9.22
C GLY A 100 4.54 20.65 -8.82
N ALA A 101 3.88 20.31 -7.71
CA ALA A 101 3.27 21.35 -6.87
C ALA A 101 4.05 21.39 -5.56
N THR A 102 5.18 22.09 -5.59
CA THR A 102 5.92 22.39 -4.36
C THR A 102 5.12 23.42 -3.58
N ILE A 103 4.72 23.06 -2.37
CA ILE A 103 3.93 23.91 -1.48
C ILE A 103 4.91 24.58 -0.50
N PRO A 104 5.06 25.92 -0.55
CA PRO A 104 5.90 26.63 0.40
C PRO A 104 5.27 26.67 1.79
N CYS A 105 6.09 26.57 2.83
CA CYS A 105 5.65 26.82 4.19
C CYS A 105 5.48 28.34 4.43
N PRO A 106 4.40 28.79 5.08
CA PRO A 106 4.20 30.21 5.39
C PRO A 106 5.10 30.74 6.53
N HIS A 107 5.76 29.87 7.31
CA HIS A 107 6.55 30.27 8.48
C HIS A 107 8.06 30.03 8.32
N CYS A 108 8.50 29.34 7.27
CA CYS A 108 9.90 29.14 6.97
C CYS A 108 10.13 28.89 5.48
N GLN A 109 11.37 28.95 5.03
CA GLN A 109 11.72 28.76 3.61
C GLN A 109 11.65 27.29 3.14
N ARG A 110 10.97 26.40 3.88
CA ARG A 110 10.92 24.99 3.55
C ARG A 110 9.86 24.70 2.49
N LEU A 111 10.27 23.93 1.49
CA LEU A 111 9.47 23.53 0.34
C LEU A 111 9.01 22.09 0.52
N LEU A 112 7.70 21.85 0.44
CA LEU A 112 7.09 20.55 0.73
C LEU A 112 6.36 20.00 -0.49
N TRP A 113 6.43 18.69 -0.68
CA TRP A 113 5.98 18.06 -1.93
C TRP A 113 4.53 17.53 -1.84
N ALA A 114 3.87 17.70 -0.69
CA ALA A 114 2.49 17.29 -0.47
C ALA A 114 1.85 18.06 0.68
N GLN A 115 0.53 18.29 0.60
CA GLN A 115 -0.26 18.98 1.63
C GLN A 115 -0.22 18.28 2.99
N ILE A 116 -0.18 16.94 3.00
CA ILE A 116 -0.02 16.15 4.22
C ILE A 116 1.34 16.45 4.88
N GLY A 117 2.40 16.56 4.08
CA GLY A 117 3.72 16.94 4.55
C GLY A 117 3.72 18.33 5.18
N LEU A 118 3.05 19.31 4.55
CA LEU A 118 2.87 20.65 5.10
C LEU A 118 2.10 20.64 6.42
N THR A 119 1.01 19.90 6.50
CA THR A 119 0.18 19.82 7.73
C THR A 119 0.98 19.29 8.91
N SER A 120 1.77 18.22 8.68
CA SER A 120 2.68 17.67 9.69
C SER A 120 3.78 18.68 10.06
N HIS A 121 4.39 19.31 9.05
CA HIS A 121 5.45 20.32 9.25
C HIS A 121 4.98 21.54 10.05
N LEU A 122 3.78 22.07 9.78
CA LEU A 122 3.18 23.18 10.53
C LEU A 122 3.02 22.88 12.02
N GLN A 123 2.87 21.62 12.41
CA GLN A 123 2.80 21.23 13.81
C GLN A 123 4.13 21.41 14.56
N THR A 124 5.25 21.48 13.83
CA THR A 124 6.57 21.80 14.38
C THR A 124 6.68 23.27 14.75
N HIS A 125 6.09 24.17 13.95
CA HIS A 125 5.99 25.60 14.26
C HIS A 125 5.09 25.90 15.46
N LYS A 126 4.03 25.11 15.67
CA LYS A 126 3.16 25.24 16.85
C LYS A 126 3.84 24.86 18.17
N LYS A 127 4.99 24.19 18.12
CA LYS A 127 5.76 23.75 19.30
C LYS A 127 6.92 24.70 19.64
N SER A 128 7.28 25.64 18.77
CA SER A 128 8.27 26.67 19.12
C SER A 128 7.60 27.77 19.96
N PRO A 129 8.19 28.19 21.09
CA PRO A 129 7.72 29.38 21.82
C PRO A 129 7.79 30.61 20.89
N PRO A 130 6.88 31.60 21.05
CA PRO A 130 7.02 32.87 20.35
C PRO A 130 8.36 33.52 20.73
N PRO A 131 9.04 34.22 19.80
CA PRO A 131 10.23 34.98 20.12
C PRO A 131 9.89 36.02 21.21
N PRO A 132 10.82 36.31 22.15
CA PRO A 132 10.62 37.35 23.14
C PRO A 132 10.27 38.66 22.44
N GLN A 133 9.19 39.31 22.88
CA GLN A 133 8.94 40.70 22.53
C GLN A 133 9.89 41.53 23.39
N ASP A 134 10.87 42.16 22.75
CA ASP A 134 11.71 43.18 23.36
C ASP A 134 10.85 44.44 23.54
N ASP A 135 10.52 44.77 24.79
CA ASP A 135 10.14 46.12 25.25
C ASP A 135 11.30 46.68 26.10
#